data_AF-A0AAP2UHP0-F1
#
_entry.id   AF-A0AAP2UHP0-F1
#
_cell.length_a   1.000
_cell.length_b   1.000
_cell.length_c   1.000
_cell.angle_alpha   90.00
_cell.angle_beta   90.00
_cell.angle_gamma   90.00
#
_symmetry.space_group_name_H-M   'P 1'
#
loop_
_entity.id
_entity.type
_entity.pdbx_description
1 polymer ?
#
loop_
_entity_poly.entity_id
_entity_poly.type
_entity_poly.pdbx_seq_one_letter_code
_entity_poly.pdbx_strand_id
1 'polypeptide(L)'
;MKNLYQTMSDYFKNNPMDWNYYLNELELPKNINDARNFIKDFFAYGGKSYLIHDIIQECEPLRINHTLSVFFIGLLIKNSSYHDLKIIDDNQNEIFEFSYLWFLVSLFHDMGYVQEKDWTYKFEYRKKSKDFQNRMRINNQPINKFNKYHNYNTYYDLGIIYSSPCYFRINPIKPCSIANSRNNPCSNNSIIFNNGTIITSSMYHKSTIFNYLEYCKMNEYINHYDHGIAGGLWLYDSLVKNYYLSYISLNDDSKNIENFYINNLHFCVNQFPIFAYLADCIISHNMWFATDYGTIELYKKCGLEQLIPPHAQPISFDINPLLFILALADTLEPIKTCCDPKYELNIEPIEVLNNIECVFNQKHILLQFKNNELFKIMKDKLDGLENWLNINIEICESANKIDITF
;
A
#
# COMPACT_ATOMS: atom_id res chain seq x y z
N MET A 1 5.48 16.62 25.94
CA MET A 1 5.77 16.51 24.50
C MET A 1 4.57 17.04 23.72
N LYS A 2 4.66 17.24 22.40
CA LYS A 2 3.45 17.48 21.59
C LYS A 2 2.64 16.18 21.54
N ASN A 3 1.32 16.30 21.45
CA ASN A 3 0.50 15.12 21.18
C ASN A 3 0.58 14.71 19.71
N LEU A 4 0.09 13.52 19.37
CA LEU A 4 0.21 12.94 18.03
C LEU A 4 -0.54 13.79 17.00
N TYR A 5 -1.73 14.29 17.34
CA TYR A 5 -2.48 15.20 16.47
C TYR A 5 -1.71 16.50 16.18
N GLN A 6 -1.17 17.15 17.21
CA GLN A 6 -0.36 18.37 17.07
C GLN A 6 0.88 18.10 16.23
N THR A 7 1.56 16.97 16.45
CA THR A 7 2.76 16.57 15.70
C THR A 7 2.42 16.36 14.21
N MET A 8 1.34 15.65 13.90
CA MET A 8 0.85 15.47 12.52
C MET A 8 0.43 16.82 11.89
N SER A 9 -0.30 17.66 12.62
CA SER A 9 -0.77 18.96 12.12
C SER A 9 0.37 19.92 11.84
N ASP A 10 1.36 19.98 12.73
CA ASP A 10 2.55 20.79 12.54
C ASP A 10 3.39 20.26 11.38
N TYR A 11 3.51 18.94 11.23
CA TYR A 11 4.24 18.35 10.12
C TYR A 11 3.57 18.68 8.77
N PHE A 12 2.25 18.53 8.68
CA PHE A 12 1.48 18.88 7.49
C PHE A 12 1.68 20.35 7.08
N LYS A 13 1.59 21.28 8.03
CA LYS A 13 1.70 22.72 7.74
C LYS A 13 3.12 23.14 7.36
N ASN A 14 4.13 22.59 8.05
CA ASN A 14 5.50 23.07 7.92
C ASN A 14 6.31 22.33 6.85
N ASN A 15 5.85 21.15 6.38
CA ASN A 15 6.58 20.32 5.42
C ASN A 15 5.75 19.96 4.17
N PRO A 16 5.17 20.95 3.44
CA PRO A 16 4.32 20.67 2.28
C PRO A 16 5.04 19.84 1.21
N MET A 17 6.34 20.04 1.00
CA MET A 17 7.09 19.27 -0.02
C MET A 17 7.21 17.78 0.29
N ASP A 18 7.11 17.37 1.56
CA ASP A 18 7.27 15.98 1.97
C ASP A 18 6.02 15.13 1.71
N TRP A 19 4.85 15.75 1.68
CA TRP A 19 3.58 15.05 1.52
C TRP A 19 2.85 15.45 0.24
N ASN A 20 2.97 16.70 -0.21
CA ASN A 20 2.19 17.28 -1.29
C ASN A 20 2.88 17.16 -2.65
N TYR A 21 2.98 15.93 -3.15
CA TYR A 21 3.64 15.66 -4.43
C TYR A 21 3.06 16.47 -5.61
N TYR A 22 1.74 16.74 -5.62
CA TYR A 22 1.07 17.45 -6.71
C TYR A 22 0.92 18.96 -6.46
N LEU A 23 1.52 19.51 -5.41
CA LEU A 23 1.48 20.93 -5.04
C LEU A 23 0.04 21.48 -4.97
N ASN A 24 -0.88 20.68 -4.43
CA ASN A 24 -2.29 21.04 -4.31
C ASN A 24 -2.59 21.93 -3.10
N GLU A 25 -3.71 22.63 -3.13
CA GLU A 25 -4.22 23.41 -1.99
C GLU A 25 -5.20 22.53 -1.20
N LEU A 26 -4.66 21.66 -0.33
CA LEU A 26 -5.45 20.84 0.58
C LEU A 26 -5.36 21.37 2.01
N GLU A 27 -6.50 21.39 2.71
CA GLU A 27 -6.55 21.64 4.15
C GLU A 27 -6.37 20.33 4.92
N LEU A 28 -5.80 20.42 6.12
CA LEU A 28 -5.76 19.30 7.05
C LEU A 28 -7.20 18.92 7.45
N PRO A 29 -7.62 17.66 7.26
CA PRO A 29 -8.95 17.23 7.63
C PRO A 29 -9.27 17.44 9.11
N LYS A 30 -10.43 18.03 9.41
CA LYS A 30 -10.89 18.29 10.79
C LYS A 30 -11.89 17.24 11.28
N ASN A 31 -12.48 16.48 10.36
CA ASN A 31 -13.44 15.42 10.65
C ASN A 31 -13.40 14.32 9.57
N ILE A 32 -14.22 13.28 9.73
CA ILE A 32 -14.33 12.12 8.84
C ILE A 32 -14.65 12.50 7.39
N ASN A 33 -15.62 13.39 7.17
CA ASN A 33 -16.02 13.77 5.82
C ASN A 33 -14.90 14.55 5.12
N ASP A 34 -14.19 15.39 5.87
CA ASP A 34 -13.00 16.07 5.37
C ASP A 34 -11.90 15.06 5.00
N ALA A 35 -11.74 13.98 5.77
CA ALA A 35 -10.73 12.94 5.48
C ALA A 35 -11.03 12.21 4.17
N ARG A 36 -12.31 11.87 3.93
CA ARG A 36 -12.73 11.27 2.66
C ARG A 36 -12.50 12.22 1.49
N ASN A 37 -12.85 13.49 1.64
CA ASN A 37 -12.67 14.49 0.59
C ASN A 37 -11.19 14.72 0.30
N PHE A 38 -10.35 14.83 1.34
CA PHE A 38 -8.89 14.93 1.19
C PHE A 38 -8.34 13.80 0.32
N ILE A 39 -8.69 12.54 0.61
CA ILE A 39 -8.22 11.40 -0.19
C ILE A 39 -8.76 11.51 -1.64
N LYS A 40 -10.06 11.80 -1.81
CA LYS A 40 -10.66 11.96 -3.15
C LYS A 40 -9.95 13.02 -3.98
N ASP A 41 -9.75 14.18 -3.40
CA ASP A 41 -9.15 15.33 -4.06
C ASP A 41 -7.68 15.06 -4.37
N PHE A 42 -6.93 14.43 -3.46
CA PHE A 42 -5.54 14.06 -3.72
C PHE A 42 -5.40 13.12 -4.93
N PHE A 43 -6.21 12.06 -5.01
CA PHE A 43 -6.23 11.18 -6.17
C PHE A 43 -6.71 11.90 -7.44
N ALA A 44 -7.62 12.88 -7.33
CA ALA A 44 -8.05 13.69 -8.46
C ALA A 44 -6.94 14.59 -8.99
N TYR A 45 -6.22 15.31 -8.13
CA TYR A 45 -5.06 16.12 -8.50
C TYR A 45 -3.98 15.27 -9.19
N GLY A 46 -3.80 14.03 -8.77
CA GLY A 46 -2.88 13.09 -9.41
C GLY A 46 -3.36 12.45 -10.71
N GLY A 47 -4.54 12.81 -11.21
CA GLY A 47 -5.14 12.20 -12.39
C GLY A 47 -5.42 10.70 -12.21
N LYS A 48 -5.76 10.29 -10.99
CA LYS A 48 -5.90 8.89 -10.55
C LYS A 48 -7.25 8.60 -9.89
N SER A 49 -8.28 9.42 -10.13
CA SER A 49 -9.63 9.19 -9.60
C SER A 49 -10.19 7.81 -9.97
N TYR A 50 -9.80 7.24 -11.12
CA TYR A 50 -10.25 5.92 -11.57
C TYR A 50 -9.99 4.81 -10.53
N LEU A 51 -8.89 4.93 -9.76
CA LEU A 51 -8.50 3.94 -8.75
C LEU A 51 -9.55 3.83 -7.65
N ILE A 52 -10.02 4.96 -7.15
CA ILE A 52 -10.79 5.05 -5.91
C ILE A 52 -12.26 5.37 -6.11
N HIS A 53 -12.68 5.87 -7.29
CA HIS A 53 -14.01 6.46 -7.52
C HIS A 53 -15.18 5.61 -6.98
N ASP A 54 -15.13 4.31 -7.25
CA ASP A 54 -16.19 3.37 -6.88
C ASP A 54 -15.95 2.72 -5.50
N ILE A 55 -14.70 2.63 -5.06
CA ILE A 55 -14.30 1.92 -3.83
C ILE A 55 -14.49 2.82 -2.61
N ILE A 56 -14.07 4.08 -2.71
CA ILE A 56 -14.04 5.00 -1.56
C ILE A 56 -15.42 5.34 -1.00
N GLN A 57 -16.48 5.11 -1.78
CA GLN A 57 -17.87 5.31 -1.35
C GLN A 57 -18.34 4.16 -0.45
N GLU A 58 -17.83 2.96 -0.69
CA GLU A 58 -18.13 1.75 0.08
C GLU A 58 -17.28 1.64 1.36
N CYS A 59 -16.14 2.35 1.40
CA CYS A 59 -15.25 2.40 2.55
C CYS A 59 -15.90 3.05 3.77
N GLU A 60 -15.81 2.34 4.90
CA GLU A 60 -16.35 2.78 6.16
C GLU A 60 -15.63 4.04 6.69
N PRO A 61 -16.35 4.95 7.37
CA PRO A 61 -15.78 6.14 8.01
C PRO A 61 -14.50 5.88 8.81
N LEU A 62 -14.48 4.83 9.64
CA LEU A 62 -13.34 4.51 10.50
C LEU A 62 -12.11 4.13 9.67
N ARG A 63 -12.29 3.32 8.62
CA ARG A 63 -11.25 2.88 7.67
C ARG A 63 -10.63 4.06 6.91
N ILE A 64 -11.44 5.05 6.56
CA ILE A 64 -10.95 6.30 5.94
C ILE A 64 -10.06 7.12 6.88
N ASN A 65 -10.45 7.28 8.15
CA ASN A 65 -9.64 8.01 9.13
C ASN A 65 -8.36 7.26 9.46
N HIS A 66 -8.45 5.94 9.61
CA HIS A 66 -7.32 5.06 9.75
C HIS A 66 -6.32 5.26 8.59
N THR A 67 -6.78 5.15 7.34
CA THR A 67 -5.95 5.34 6.13
C THR A 67 -5.23 6.69 6.14
N LEU A 68 -5.93 7.77 6.49
CA LEU A 68 -5.35 9.11 6.58
C LEU A 68 -4.34 9.23 7.73
N SER A 69 -4.62 8.61 8.87
CA SER A 69 -3.73 8.59 10.03
C SER A 69 -2.43 7.82 9.73
N VAL A 70 -2.52 6.66 9.07
CA VAL A 70 -1.36 5.91 8.54
C VAL A 70 -0.50 6.81 7.64
N PHE A 71 -1.12 7.55 6.71
CA PHE A 71 -0.39 8.45 5.81
C PHE A 71 0.46 9.46 6.58
N PHE A 72 -0.07 10.10 7.62
CA PHE A 72 0.69 11.07 8.41
C PHE A 72 1.74 10.41 9.33
N ILE A 73 1.41 9.30 9.98
CA ILE A 73 2.36 8.59 10.83
C ILE A 73 3.57 8.10 10.02
N GLY A 74 3.35 7.55 8.82
CA GLY A 74 4.47 7.11 7.98
C GLY A 74 5.36 8.26 7.48
N LEU A 75 4.83 9.46 7.30
CA LEU A 75 5.65 10.65 7.03
C LEU A 75 6.54 11.00 8.23
N LEU A 76 6.02 10.92 9.45
CA LEU A 76 6.81 11.13 10.68
C LEU A 76 7.91 10.07 10.83
N ILE A 77 7.61 8.80 10.53
CA ILE A 77 8.59 7.70 10.53
C ILE A 77 9.66 7.91 9.46
N LYS A 78 9.27 8.27 8.22
CA LYS A 78 10.24 8.59 7.16
C LYS A 78 11.16 9.72 7.61
N ASN A 79 10.61 10.78 8.19
CA ASN A 79 11.39 11.92 8.67
C ASN A 79 12.36 11.55 9.80
N SER A 80 12.01 10.62 10.68
CA SER A 80 12.92 10.15 11.73
C SER A 80 14.04 9.24 11.21
N SER A 81 13.90 8.66 10.01
CA SER A 81 14.84 7.67 9.46
C SER A 81 16.10 8.25 8.79
N TYR A 82 16.22 9.57 8.62
CA TYR A 82 17.34 10.28 7.95
C TYR A 82 17.54 10.02 6.46
N HIS A 83 16.64 9.27 5.82
CA HIS A 83 16.76 9.00 4.40
C HIS A 83 15.81 9.90 3.61
N ASP A 84 16.37 10.73 2.73
CA ASP A 84 15.66 11.11 1.52
C ASP A 84 15.44 9.79 0.76
N LEU A 85 14.22 9.28 0.71
CA LEU A 85 13.93 7.99 0.08
C LEU A 85 13.33 8.25 -1.30
N LYS A 86 14.06 7.88 -2.35
CA LYS A 86 13.51 7.93 -3.71
C LYS A 86 14.00 6.76 -4.52
N ILE A 87 13.16 6.33 -5.45
CA ILE A 87 13.54 5.33 -6.44
C ILE A 87 14.19 6.05 -7.60
N ILE A 88 15.39 5.61 -7.96
CA ILE A 88 16.12 6.05 -9.14
C ILE A 88 15.94 4.97 -10.20
N ASP A 89 15.33 5.32 -11.34
CA ASP A 89 15.27 4.37 -12.46
C ASP A 89 16.69 4.02 -12.94
N ASP A 90 16.89 2.80 -13.44
CA ASP A 90 18.21 2.27 -13.85
C ASP A 90 18.92 3.15 -14.89
N ASN A 91 18.15 3.87 -15.71
CA ASN A 91 18.68 4.79 -16.71
C ASN A 91 18.95 6.21 -16.15
N GLN A 92 18.72 6.43 -14.85
CA GLN A 92 18.82 7.71 -14.13
C GLN A 92 17.99 8.87 -14.72
N ASN A 93 17.05 8.56 -15.62
CA ASN A 93 16.25 9.57 -16.32
C ASN A 93 14.95 9.94 -15.59
N GLU A 94 14.57 9.15 -14.57
CA GLU A 94 13.32 9.35 -13.83
C GLU A 94 13.56 9.07 -12.34
N ILE A 95 13.04 9.97 -11.51
CA ILE A 95 13.12 9.90 -10.06
C ILE A 95 11.69 9.82 -9.53
N PHE A 96 11.41 8.79 -8.73
CA PHE A 96 10.14 8.67 -8.02
C PHE A 96 10.35 9.03 -6.55
N GLU A 97 9.88 10.22 -6.20
CA GLU A 97 9.97 10.78 -4.85
C GLU A 97 9.16 9.97 -3.83
N PHE A 98 9.63 9.93 -2.57
CA PHE A 98 8.90 9.28 -1.48
C PHE A 98 7.43 9.70 -1.43
N SER A 99 7.16 11.00 -1.56
CA SER A 99 5.80 11.55 -1.46
C SER A 99 4.85 10.96 -2.49
N TYR A 100 5.33 10.65 -3.71
CA TYR A 100 4.55 9.96 -4.74
C TYR A 100 4.31 8.48 -4.39
N LEU A 101 5.36 7.77 -3.99
CA LEU A 101 5.31 6.36 -3.62
C LEU A 101 4.39 6.14 -2.41
N TRP A 102 4.58 6.97 -1.39
CA TRP A 102 3.86 6.95 -0.13
C TRP A 102 2.39 7.28 -0.31
N PHE A 103 2.06 8.34 -1.05
CA PHE A 103 0.69 8.69 -1.40
C PHE A 103 -0.08 7.49 -1.99
N LEU A 104 0.53 6.80 -2.96
CA LEU A 104 -0.13 5.68 -3.64
C LEU A 104 -0.30 4.47 -2.73
N VAL A 105 0.72 4.12 -1.95
CA VAL A 105 0.67 2.91 -1.12
C VAL A 105 -0.19 3.13 0.12
N SER A 106 0.03 4.23 0.86
CA SER A 106 -0.61 4.42 2.16
C SER A 106 -2.06 4.87 2.03
N LEU A 107 -2.44 5.67 1.03
CA LEU A 107 -3.85 6.06 0.86
C LEU A 107 -4.68 4.98 0.16
N PHE A 108 -4.07 3.87 -0.26
CA PHE A 108 -4.78 2.76 -0.91
C PHE A 108 -4.71 1.44 -0.13
N HIS A 109 -3.77 1.24 0.79
CA HIS A 109 -3.51 -0.07 1.42
C HIS A 109 -4.75 -0.76 2.00
N ASP A 110 -5.66 -0.01 2.62
CA ASP A 110 -6.86 -0.53 3.28
C ASP A 110 -8.11 -0.49 2.37
N MET A 111 -7.99 0.01 1.12
CA MET A 111 -9.13 0.15 0.19
C MET A 111 -9.70 -1.20 -0.26
N GLY A 112 -8.91 -2.27 -0.18
CA GLY A 112 -9.38 -3.62 -0.45
C GLY A 112 -10.39 -4.14 0.58
N TYR A 113 -10.59 -3.46 1.72
CA TYR A 113 -11.49 -3.90 2.80
C TYR A 113 -12.94 -4.06 2.35
N VAL A 114 -13.34 -3.38 1.27
CA VAL A 114 -14.65 -3.58 0.62
C VAL A 114 -14.91 -5.04 0.26
N GLN A 115 -13.85 -5.83 -0.02
CA GLN A 115 -13.93 -7.25 -0.35
C GLN A 115 -14.18 -8.15 0.88
N GLU A 116 -13.74 -7.74 2.07
CA GLU A 116 -14.00 -8.46 3.32
C GLU A 116 -15.40 -8.15 3.83
N LYS A 117 -15.76 -6.86 3.78
CA LYS A 117 -17.09 -6.38 4.15
C LYS A 117 -18.19 -6.99 3.27
N ASP A 118 -17.94 -7.03 1.96
CA ASP A 118 -18.84 -7.65 0.99
C ASP A 118 -18.03 -8.47 -0.01
N TRP A 119 -18.03 -9.79 0.19
CA TRP A 119 -17.33 -10.72 -0.69
C TRP A 119 -17.83 -10.67 -2.15
N THR A 120 -19.04 -10.14 -2.38
CA THR A 120 -19.64 -10.00 -3.71
C THR A 120 -19.10 -8.77 -4.47
N TYR A 121 -18.39 -7.85 -3.81
CA TYR A 121 -17.79 -6.67 -4.45
C TYR A 121 -16.89 -7.02 -5.65
N LYS A 122 -16.21 -8.17 -5.60
CA LYS A 122 -15.46 -8.71 -6.75
C LYS A 122 -16.26 -8.78 -8.05
N PHE A 123 -17.59 -8.95 -7.99
CA PHE A 123 -18.44 -8.94 -9.18
C PHE A 123 -18.61 -7.53 -9.76
N GLU A 124 -18.71 -6.49 -8.93
CA GLU A 124 -18.69 -5.10 -9.37
C GLU A 124 -17.32 -4.74 -9.97
N TYR A 125 -16.21 -5.17 -9.35
CA TYR A 125 -14.88 -5.00 -9.93
C TYR A 125 -14.73 -5.72 -11.28
N ARG A 126 -15.28 -6.93 -11.43
CA ARG A 126 -15.33 -7.64 -12.73
C ARG A 126 -16.12 -6.87 -13.77
N LYS A 127 -17.24 -6.27 -13.40
CA LYS A 127 -18.06 -5.44 -14.30
C LYS A 127 -17.27 -4.22 -14.78
N LYS A 128 -16.65 -3.48 -13.85
CA LYS A 128 -15.73 -2.36 -14.17
C LYS A 128 -14.61 -2.79 -15.13
N SER A 129 -14.09 -3.99 -14.94
CA SER A 129 -13.04 -4.56 -15.80
C SER A 129 -13.54 -4.91 -17.20
N LYS A 130 -14.76 -5.46 -17.33
CA LYS A 130 -15.40 -5.68 -18.64
C LYS A 130 -15.64 -4.36 -19.37
N ASP A 131 -16.09 -3.32 -18.67
CA ASP A 131 -16.30 -1.99 -19.25
C ASP A 131 -14.98 -1.38 -19.76
N PHE A 132 -13.90 -1.53 -18.99
CA PHE A 132 -12.56 -1.16 -19.45
C PHE A 132 -12.16 -1.90 -20.73
N GLN A 133 -12.33 -3.23 -20.79
CA GLN A 133 -12.01 -4.02 -21.99
C GLN A 133 -12.81 -3.56 -23.21
N ASN A 134 -14.10 -3.25 -23.03
CA ASN A 134 -14.93 -2.72 -24.10
C ASN A 134 -14.39 -1.38 -24.61
N ARG A 135 -13.99 -0.47 -23.71
CA ARG A 135 -13.38 0.82 -24.08
C ARG A 135 -12.07 0.65 -24.85
N MET A 136 -11.17 -0.22 -24.39
CA MET A 136 -9.91 -0.49 -25.11
C MET A 136 -10.18 -1.01 -26.53
N ARG A 137 -11.14 -1.94 -26.69
CA ARG A 137 -11.55 -2.48 -28.00
C ARG A 137 -12.09 -1.40 -28.93
N ILE A 138 -12.91 -0.48 -28.43
CA ILE A 138 -13.48 0.63 -29.24
C ILE A 138 -12.37 1.56 -29.73
N ASN A 139 -11.35 1.80 -28.92
CA ASN A 139 -10.24 2.71 -29.23
C ASN A 139 -9.06 2.02 -29.93
N ASN A 140 -9.26 0.78 -30.44
CA ASN A 140 -8.21 -0.04 -31.07
C ASN A 140 -6.92 -0.17 -30.25
N GLN A 141 -7.00 0.00 -28.92
CA GLN A 141 -5.85 -0.14 -28.05
C GLN A 141 -5.60 -1.61 -27.76
N PRO A 142 -4.34 -2.09 -27.83
CA PRO A 142 -4.04 -3.46 -27.50
C PRO A 142 -4.34 -3.69 -26.01
N ILE A 143 -5.38 -4.45 -25.73
CA ILE A 143 -5.44 -5.16 -24.45
C ILE A 143 -4.36 -6.21 -24.58
N ASN A 144 -3.25 -6.02 -23.87
CA ASN A 144 -2.31 -7.12 -23.68
C ASN A 144 -3.12 -8.23 -23.02
N LYS A 145 -3.55 -9.18 -23.85
CA LYS A 145 -4.09 -10.45 -23.39
C LYS A 145 -2.90 -11.10 -22.75
N PHE A 146 -2.72 -10.90 -21.44
CA PHE A 146 -2.10 -11.96 -20.67
C PHE A 146 -2.82 -13.21 -21.11
N ASN A 147 -2.05 -14.05 -21.78
CA ASN A 147 -2.51 -15.32 -22.25
C ASN A 147 -3.21 -15.93 -21.03
N LYS A 148 -4.51 -16.22 -21.13
CA LYS A 148 -5.35 -16.90 -20.12
C LYS A 148 -4.81 -18.30 -19.74
N TYR A 149 -3.55 -18.58 -20.05
CA TYR A 149 -2.80 -19.81 -19.93
C TYR A 149 -2.09 -19.94 -18.58
N HIS A 150 -2.27 -18.99 -17.65
CA HIS A 150 -1.88 -19.22 -16.27
C HIS A 150 -3.11 -19.57 -15.43
N ASN A 151 -3.12 -20.81 -14.94
CA ASN A 151 -4.10 -21.46 -14.06
C ASN A 151 -4.28 -20.74 -12.71
N TYR A 152 -4.65 -19.46 -12.72
CA TYR A 152 -4.99 -18.73 -11.50
C TYR A 152 -6.43 -18.27 -11.62
N ASN A 153 -7.35 -19.19 -11.27
CA ASN A 153 -8.78 -18.90 -11.11
C ASN A 153 -8.99 -17.62 -10.28
N THR A 154 -8.10 -17.33 -9.34
CA THR A 154 -8.16 -16.18 -8.44
C THR A 154 -8.05 -14.82 -9.15
N TYR A 155 -7.20 -14.65 -10.18
CA TYR A 155 -7.19 -13.37 -10.94
C TYR A 155 -8.51 -13.16 -11.66
N TYR A 156 -9.04 -14.20 -12.29
CA TYR A 156 -10.35 -14.15 -12.93
C TYR A 156 -11.47 -13.90 -11.92
N ASP A 157 -11.39 -14.52 -10.74
CA ASP A 157 -12.34 -14.35 -9.65
C ASP A 157 -12.29 -12.92 -9.06
N LEU A 158 -11.12 -12.28 -9.01
CA LEU A 158 -10.99 -10.89 -8.58
C LEU A 158 -11.20 -9.88 -9.73
N GLY A 159 -11.45 -10.34 -10.95
CA GLY A 159 -11.68 -9.49 -12.12
C GLY A 159 -10.45 -8.76 -12.64
N ILE A 160 -9.26 -9.26 -12.35
CA ILE A 160 -8.00 -8.60 -12.67
C ILE A 160 -7.61 -8.80 -14.14
N ILE A 161 -7.15 -7.73 -14.78
CA ILE A 161 -6.67 -7.75 -16.17
C ILE A 161 -5.14 -7.77 -16.22
N TYR A 162 -4.51 -6.90 -15.47
CA TYR A 162 -3.06 -6.74 -15.40
C TYR A 162 -2.54 -7.38 -14.11
N SER A 163 -1.71 -8.40 -14.24
CA SER A 163 -1.25 -9.19 -13.09
C SER A 163 0.01 -8.60 -12.45
N SER A 164 -0.07 -8.37 -11.14
CA SER A 164 1.03 -8.35 -10.18
C SER A 164 0.75 -9.45 -9.14
N PRO A 165 1.72 -10.00 -8.37
CA PRO A 165 3.16 -9.82 -8.45
C PRO A 165 3.81 -10.64 -9.56
N CYS A 166 4.91 -10.11 -10.08
CA CYS A 166 5.84 -10.76 -11.01
C CYS A 166 7.18 -10.03 -10.94
N TYR A 167 8.24 -10.56 -11.56
CA TYR A 167 9.49 -9.82 -11.71
C TYR A 167 9.20 -8.43 -12.30
N PHE A 168 9.50 -7.36 -11.55
CA PHE A 168 8.92 -6.03 -11.74
C PHE A 168 9.07 -5.48 -13.16
N ARG A 169 10.13 -5.85 -13.90
CA ARG A 169 10.35 -5.44 -15.30
C ARG A 169 10.21 -6.54 -16.36
N ILE A 170 9.89 -7.79 -16.00
CA ILE A 170 9.53 -8.87 -16.97
C ILE A 170 8.06 -8.77 -17.40
N ASN A 171 7.39 -7.67 -17.05
CA ASN A 171 5.98 -7.49 -17.37
C ASN A 171 5.79 -7.30 -18.89
N PRO A 172 5.05 -8.19 -19.59
CA PRO A 172 4.81 -8.11 -21.03
C PRO A 172 3.86 -6.95 -21.42
N ILE A 173 3.62 -5.98 -20.53
CA ILE A 173 2.70 -4.87 -20.72
C ILE A 173 3.31 -3.77 -21.60
N LYS A 174 4.58 -3.91 -22.03
CA LYS A 174 5.13 -3.04 -23.06
C LYS A 174 4.28 -3.16 -24.35
N PRO A 175 3.93 -2.05 -25.01
CA PRO A 175 3.32 -2.09 -26.34
C PRO A 175 4.12 -3.03 -27.26
N CYS A 176 3.43 -3.80 -28.12
CA CYS A 176 4.05 -4.83 -28.98
C CYS A 176 5.21 -4.32 -29.86
N SER A 177 5.34 -3.00 -30.07
CA SER A 177 6.48 -2.37 -30.74
C SER A 177 7.82 -2.61 -30.04
N ILE A 178 7.83 -2.82 -28.72
CA ILE A 178 9.05 -2.94 -27.92
C ILE A 178 9.47 -4.41 -27.69
N ALA A 179 8.50 -5.35 -27.64
CA ALA A 179 8.79 -6.76 -27.39
C ALA A 179 9.68 -7.40 -28.47
N ASN A 180 9.73 -6.81 -29.66
CA ASN A 180 10.49 -7.30 -30.82
C ASN A 180 11.79 -6.54 -31.11
N SER A 181 12.20 -5.56 -30.30
CA SER A 181 13.48 -4.87 -30.54
C SER A 181 14.65 -5.76 -30.07
N ARG A 182 15.43 -6.29 -31.02
CA ARG A 182 16.63 -7.11 -30.78
C ARG A 182 17.78 -6.36 -30.07
N ASN A 183 17.58 -5.08 -29.77
CA ASN A 183 18.58 -4.17 -29.20
C ASN A 183 18.16 -3.58 -27.85
N ASN A 184 17.12 -4.08 -27.19
CA ASN A 184 16.84 -3.65 -25.82
C ASN A 184 17.92 -4.22 -24.89
N PRO A 185 18.78 -3.39 -24.28
CA PRO A 185 19.59 -3.87 -23.17
C PRO A 185 18.61 -4.44 -22.14
N CYS A 186 18.89 -5.64 -21.62
CA CYS A 186 18.09 -6.22 -20.55
C CYS A 186 17.96 -5.17 -19.44
N SER A 187 16.79 -4.52 -19.33
CA SER A 187 16.52 -3.58 -18.25
C SER A 187 16.71 -4.36 -16.96
N ASN A 188 17.58 -3.88 -16.08
CA ASN A 188 17.80 -4.49 -14.78
C ASN A 188 16.43 -4.64 -14.11
N ASN A 189 16.03 -5.83 -13.65
CA ASN A 189 14.67 -6.05 -13.12
C ASN A 189 14.44 -5.40 -11.75
N SER A 190 15.24 -4.40 -11.40
CA SER A 190 15.43 -3.92 -10.05
C SER A 190 14.74 -2.57 -9.83
N ILE A 191 14.29 -2.37 -8.60
CA ILE A 191 13.95 -1.08 -8.02
C ILE A 191 15.15 -0.66 -7.17
N ILE A 192 15.74 0.48 -7.48
CA ILE A 192 16.94 0.98 -6.79
C ILE A 192 16.54 2.22 -6.00
N PHE A 193 16.71 2.15 -4.69
CA PHE A 193 16.60 3.32 -3.82
C PHE A 193 17.92 4.07 -3.78
N ASN A 194 17.85 5.39 -3.61
CA ASN A 194 19.03 6.26 -3.48
C ASN A 194 19.87 5.99 -2.21
N ASN A 195 19.34 5.26 -1.22
CA ASN A 195 20.10 4.78 -0.07
C ASN A 195 20.94 3.51 -0.36
N GLY A 196 20.85 2.96 -1.58
CA GLY A 196 21.55 1.75 -1.99
C GLY A 196 20.75 0.45 -1.87
N THR A 197 19.52 0.48 -1.32
CA THR A 197 18.64 -0.69 -1.30
C THR A 197 18.23 -1.07 -2.73
N ILE A 198 18.38 -2.36 -3.08
CA ILE A 198 18.03 -2.89 -4.40
C ILE A 198 17.00 -4.01 -4.22
N ILE A 199 15.83 -3.84 -4.85
CA ILE A 199 14.74 -4.82 -4.81
C ILE A 199 14.58 -5.43 -6.19
N THR A 200 14.89 -6.72 -6.33
CA THR A 200 14.91 -7.43 -7.63
C THR A 200 13.63 -8.22 -7.93
N SER A 201 12.81 -8.45 -6.91
CA SER A 201 11.58 -9.25 -7.01
C SER A 201 10.64 -8.92 -5.85
N SER A 202 9.40 -9.38 -5.97
CA SER A 202 8.45 -9.45 -4.87
C SER A 202 9.01 -10.11 -3.62
N MET A 203 8.56 -9.66 -2.45
CA MET A 203 8.94 -10.22 -1.14
C MET A 203 8.65 -11.72 -1.05
N TYR A 204 7.45 -12.12 -1.50
CA TYR A 204 7.02 -13.51 -1.49
C TYR A 204 6.84 -14.04 -2.92
N HIS A 205 6.98 -15.36 -3.06
CA HIS A 205 6.70 -16.00 -4.34
C HIS A 205 5.22 -15.88 -4.69
N LYS A 206 4.94 -15.76 -5.99
CA LYS A 206 3.57 -15.73 -6.52
C LYS A 206 2.73 -16.92 -6.03
N SER A 207 3.31 -18.11 -5.97
CA SER A 207 2.64 -19.30 -5.42
C SER A 207 2.26 -19.13 -3.96
N THR A 208 3.16 -18.61 -3.12
CA THR A 208 2.90 -18.36 -1.70
C THR A 208 1.78 -17.35 -1.51
N ILE A 209 1.76 -16.27 -2.28
CA ILE A 209 0.72 -15.24 -2.22
C ILE A 209 -0.67 -15.82 -2.56
N PHE A 210 -0.77 -16.60 -3.65
CA PHE A 210 -2.05 -17.20 -4.03
C PHE A 210 -2.48 -18.34 -3.10
N ASN A 211 -1.54 -19.14 -2.61
CA ASN A 211 -1.82 -20.15 -1.60
C ASN A 211 -2.35 -19.50 -0.31
N TYR A 212 -1.80 -18.34 0.08
CA TYR A 212 -2.23 -17.63 1.28
C TYR A 212 -3.62 -17.05 1.09
N LEU A 213 -3.89 -16.50 -0.09
CA LEU A 213 -5.19 -15.97 -0.45
C LEU A 213 -6.28 -17.06 -0.47
N GLU A 214 -5.97 -18.25 -0.98
CA GLU A 214 -6.89 -19.41 -0.90
C GLU A 214 -6.99 -19.95 0.54
N TYR A 215 -5.91 -19.93 1.32
CA TYR A 215 -5.95 -20.24 2.74
C TYR A 215 -6.93 -19.33 3.50
N CYS A 216 -6.85 -18.00 3.33
CA CYS A 216 -7.77 -17.06 3.94
C CYS A 216 -9.23 -17.35 3.55
N LYS A 217 -9.46 -17.63 2.28
CA LYS A 217 -10.81 -17.93 1.77
C LYS A 217 -11.37 -19.26 2.31
N MET A 218 -10.54 -20.29 2.48
CA MET A 218 -10.98 -21.62 2.91
C MET A 218 -10.96 -21.81 4.42
N ASN A 219 -10.24 -20.96 5.16
CA ASN A 219 -10.18 -21.02 6.61
C ASN A 219 -11.55 -20.64 7.21
N GLU A 220 -12.10 -21.48 8.08
CA GLU A 220 -13.44 -21.31 8.63
C GLU A 220 -13.63 -20.02 9.45
N TYR A 221 -12.54 -19.48 10.02
CA TYR A 221 -12.57 -18.25 10.82
C TYR A 221 -12.39 -16.98 9.98
N ILE A 222 -11.71 -17.08 8.83
CA ILE A 222 -11.48 -15.94 7.93
C ILE A 222 -12.57 -15.92 6.85
N ASN A 223 -12.68 -16.99 6.05
CA ASN A 223 -13.75 -17.24 5.09
C ASN A 223 -13.98 -16.10 4.07
N HIS A 224 -12.93 -15.34 3.76
CA HIS A 224 -12.92 -14.32 2.71
C HIS A 224 -11.52 -14.17 2.13
N TYR A 225 -11.41 -13.49 0.99
CA TYR A 225 -10.11 -13.05 0.52
C TYR A 225 -9.56 -11.98 1.46
N ASP A 226 -8.27 -12.06 1.77
CA ASP A 226 -7.57 -11.02 2.51
C ASP A 226 -7.68 -9.68 1.78
N HIS A 227 -8.16 -8.64 2.48
CA HIS A 227 -8.44 -7.34 1.89
C HIS A 227 -7.21 -6.73 1.25
N GLY A 228 -6.07 -6.77 1.92
CA GLY A 228 -4.92 -6.03 1.44
C GLY A 228 -4.14 -6.82 0.38
N ILE A 229 -4.22 -8.16 0.36
CA ILE A 229 -3.79 -8.91 -0.82
C ILE A 229 -4.69 -8.56 -2.02
N ALA A 230 -6.02 -8.63 -1.89
CA ALA A 230 -6.93 -8.26 -2.97
C ALA A 230 -6.74 -6.78 -3.39
N GLY A 231 -6.56 -5.89 -2.41
CA GLY A 231 -6.33 -4.47 -2.57
C GLY A 231 -5.03 -4.16 -3.30
N GLY A 232 -3.91 -4.79 -2.94
CA GLY A 232 -2.64 -4.62 -3.66
C GLY A 232 -2.73 -5.11 -5.12
N LEU A 233 -3.41 -6.25 -5.34
CA LEU A 233 -3.67 -6.73 -6.70
C LEU A 233 -4.54 -5.75 -7.52
N TRP A 234 -5.59 -5.19 -6.91
CA TRP A 234 -6.43 -4.16 -7.54
C TRP A 234 -5.74 -2.81 -7.71
N LEU A 235 -4.80 -2.43 -6.84
CA LEU A 235 -4.00 -1.21 -6.97
C LEU A 235 -3.24 -1.24 -8.30
N TYR A 236 -2.48 -2.31 -8.52
CA TYR A 236 -1.69 -2.47 -9.73
C TYR A 236 -2.56 -2.44 -10.98
N ASP A 237 -3.60 -3.27 -11.00
CA ASP A 237 -4.52 -3.39 -12.13
C ASP A 237 -5.20 -2.04 -12.45
N SER A 238 -5.62 -1.32 -11.42
CA SER A 238 -6.30 -0.02 -11.57
C SER A 238 -5.34 1.09 -11.99
N LEU A 239 -4.08 1.09 -11.54
CA LEU A 239 -3.05 2.03 -11.98
C LEU A 239 -2.73 1.86 -13.47
N VAL A 240 -2.56 0.62 -13.93
CA VAL A 240 -2.33 0.34 -15.36
C VAL A 240 -3.56 0.70 -16.19
N LYS A 241 -4.77 0.37 -15.73
CA LYS A 241 -6.01 0.81 -16.39
C LYS A 241 -6.11 2.33 -16.48
N ASN A 242 -5.79 3.04 -15.39
CA ASN A 242 -5.78 4.50 -15.35
C ASN A 242 -4.81 5.08 -16.39
N TYR A 243 -3.60 4.53 -16.50
CA TYR A 243 -2.61 4.92 -17.51
C TYR A 243 -3.18 4.84 -18.94
N TYR A 244 -3.79 3.72 -19.32
CA TYR A 244 -4.38 3.55 -20.66
C TYR A 244 -5.58 4.46 -20.89
N LEU A 245 -6.45 4.63 -19.89
CA LEU A 245 -7.60 5.54 -19.99
C LEU A 245 -7.14 6.99 -20.14
N SER A 246 -6.10 7.39 -19.41
CA SER A 246 -5.43 8.67 -19.55
C SER A 246 -4.91 8.85 -20.98
N TYR A 247 -4.14 7.90 -21.51
CA TYR A 247 -3.64 7.99 -22.89
C TYR A 247 -4.76 8.14 -23.93
N ILE A 248 -5.81 7.32 -23.85
CA ILE A 248 -6.97 7.40 -24.75
C ILE A 248 -7.66 8.76 -24.67
N SER A 249 -7.71 9.37 -23.47
CA SER A 249 -8.35 10.68 -23.29
C SER A 249 -7.65 11.83 -24.01
N LEU A 250 -6.37 11.66 -24.41
CA LEU A 250 -5.68 12.63 -25.27
C LEU A 250 -6.33 12.73 -26.65
N ASN A 251 -6.90 11.64 -27.15
CA ASN A 251 -7.49 11.53 -28.49
C ASN A 251 -6.54 12.06 -29.59
N ASP A 252 -5.25 11.75 -29.46
CA ASP A 252 -4.16 12.23 -30.32
C ASP A 252 -3.17 11.09 -30.58
N ASP A 253 -3.32 10.42 -31.73
CA ASP A 253 -2.49 9.29 -32.17
C ASP A 253 -1.02 9.68 -32.43
N SER A 254 -0.69 10.99 -32.45
CA SER A 254 0.70 11.44 -32.57
C SER A 254 1.49 11.33 -31.26
N LYS A 255 0.80 11.18 -30.12
CA LYS A 255 1.43 11.07 -28.80
C LYS A 255 1.97 9.67 -28.58
N ASN A 256 3.19 9.61 -28.04
CA ASN A 256 3.80 8.35 -27.66
C ASN A 256 3.15 7.81 -26.38
N ILE A 257 2.53 6.62 -26.47
CA ILE A 257 1.95 5.93 -25.32
C ILE A 257 2.99 5.60 -24.24
N GLU A 258 4.28 5.57 -24.56
CA GLU A 258 5.33 5.26 -23.57
C GLU A 258 5.65 6.43 -22.65
N ASN A 259 5.41 7.66 -23.11
CA ASN A 259 5.76 8.89 -22.40
C ASN A 259 4.89 10.05 -22.90
N PHE A 260 3.96 10.51 -22.06
CA PHE A 260 3.05 11.59 -22.40
C PHE A 260 2.66 12.42 -21.17
N TYR A 261 2.03 13.56 -21.44
CA TYR A 261 1.55 14.48 -20.41
C TYR A 261 0.06 14.77 -20.58
N ILE A 262 -0.66 14.85 -19.46
CA ILE A 262 -2.04 15.35 -19.40
C ILE A 262 -2.15 16.32 -18.24
N ASN A 263 -2.59 17.55 -18.49
CA ASN A 263 -2.74 18.57 -17.45
C ASN A 263 -1.47 18.73 -16.59
N ASN A 264 -0.30 18.75 -17.23
CA ASN A 264 1.04 18.77 -16.60
C ASN A 264 1.42 17.53 -15.77
N LEU A 265 0.57 16.51 -15.71
CA LEU A 265 0.90 15.22 -15.09
C LEU A 265 1.64 14.34 -16.09
N HIS A 266 2.78 13.80 -15.66
CA HIS A 266 3.60 12.91 -16.46
C HIS A 266 3.18 11.45 -16.31
N PHE A 267 3.01 10.78 -17.44
CA PHE A 267 2.73 9.36 -17.55
C PHE A 267 3.84 8.69 -18.35
N CYS A 268 4.53 7.74 -17.73
CA CYS A 268 5.64 7.01 -18.31
C CYS A 268 5.51 5.51 -18.04
N VAL A 269 5.86 4.66 -19.00
CA VAL A 269 5.85 3.19 -18.82
C VAL A 269 6.79 2.70 -17.71
N ASN A 270 7.79 3.51 -17.35
CA ASN A 270 8.66 3.27 -16.20
C ASN A 270 7.91 3.27 -14.87
N GLN A 271 6.69 3.80 -14.83
CA GLN A 271 5.82 3.71 -13.65
C GLN A 271 5.31 2.28 -13.41
N PHE A 272 5.24 1.40 -14.42
CA PHE A 272 4.64 0.06 -14.24
C PHE A 272 5.43 -0.83 -13.27
N PRO A 273 6.77 -0.93 -13.34
CA PRO A 273 7.55 -1.60 -12.30
C PRO A 273 7.34 -1.01 -10.91
N ILE A 274 7.23 0.32 -10.81
CA ILE A 274 6.97 1.03 -9.56
C ILE A 274 5.60 0.62 -9.00
N PHE A 275 4.55 0.66 -9.83
CA PHE A 275 3.20 0.24 -9.43
C PHE A 275 3.16 -1.21 -8.95
N ALA A 276 3.90 -2.10 -9.60
CA ALA A 276 3.99 -3.50 -9.19
C ALA A 276 4.68 -3.64 -7.83
N TYR A 277 5.74 -2.87 -7.58
CA TYR A 277 6.41 -2.79 -6.27
C TYR A 277 5.51 -2.22 -5.16
N LEU A 278 4.74 -1.16 -5.44
CA LEU A 278 3.80 -0.59 -4.46
C LEU A 278 2.69 -1.60 -4.11
N ALA A 279 2.17 -2.31 -5.10
CA ALA A 279 1.22 -3.41 -4.87
C ALA A 279 1.84 -4.54 -4.04
N ASP A 280 3.10 -4.89 -4.29
CA ASP A 280 3.83 -5.89 -3.51
C ASP A 280 4.00 -5.47 -2.05
N CYS A 281 4.23 -4.19 -1.78
CA CYS A 281 4.27 -3.67 -0.41
C CYS A 281 2.94 -3.90 0.31
N ILE A 282 1.80 -3.57 -0.30
CA ILE A 282 0.48 -3.80 0.32
C ILE A 282 0.24 -5.30 0.51
N ILE A 283 0.49 -6.12 -0.51
CA ILE A 283 0.31 -7.58 -0.43
C ILE A 283 1.13 -8.16 0.72
N SER A 284 2.42 -7.83 0.76
CA SER A 284 3.37 -8.38 1.73
C SER A 284 3.07 -7.95 3.16
N HIS A 285 2.51 -6.75 3.36
CA HIS A 285 2.13 -6.28 4.70
C HIS A 285 0.93 -7.06 5.29
N ASN A 286 0.18 -7.83 4.49
CA ASN A 286 -0.92 -8.68 4.98
C ASN A 286 -0.58 -10.18 5.03
N MET A 287 0.69 -10.54 4.80
CA MET A 287 1.11 -11.93 4.89
C MET A 287 1.73 -12.20 6.25
N TRP A 288 0.99 -12.92 7.09
CA TRP A 288 1.34 -13.17 8.48
C TRP A 288 2.21 -14.42 8.62
N PHE A 289 3.14 -14.39 9.58
CA PHE A 289 4.00 -15.54 9.91
C PHE A 289 3.28 -16.53 10.82
N ALA A 290 3.55 -17.82 10.64
CA ALA A 290 3.11 -18.84 11.56
C ALA A 290 4.06 -18.90 12.77
N THR A 291 3.54 -18.56 13.96
CA THR A 291 4.33 -18.52 15.20
C THR A 291 4.04 -19.71 16.13
N ASP A 292 2.85 -20.31 16.07
CA ASP A 292 2.48 -21.49 16.86
C ASP A 292 2.51 -22.80 16.04
N TYR A 293 2.67 -23.92 16.74
CA TYR A 293 2.79 -25.25 16.12
C TYR A 293 1.58 -25.62 15.23
N GLY A 294 0.36 -25.24 15.63
CA GLY A 294 -0.85 -25.56 14.90
C GLY A 294 -0.90 -24.82 13.56
N THR A 295 -0.63 -23.52 13.57
CA THR A 295 -0.56 -22.70 12.36
C THR A 295 0.58 -23.12 11.45
N ILE A 296 1.75 -23.50 12.02
CA ILE A 296 2.89 -24.02 11.25
C ILE A 296 2.51 -25.28 10.46
N GLU A 297 1.88 -26.26 11.11
CA GLU A 297 1.44 -27.49 10.44
C GLU A 297 0.38 -27.24 9.37
N LEU A 298 -0.51 -26.27 9.59
CA LEU A 298 -1.49 -25.83 8.61
C LEU A 298 -0.82 -25.17 7.41
N TYR A 299 0.11 -24.25 7.63
CA TYR A 299 0.82 -23.53 6.58
C TYR A 299 1.64 -24.48 5.69
N LYS A 300 2.29 -25.51 6.26
CA LYS A 300 2.95 -26.55 5.48
C LYS A 300 1.98 -27.27 4.53
N LYS A 301 0.79 -27.62 5.01
CA LYS A 301 -0.24 -28.28 4.17
C LYS A 301 -0.76 -27.38 3.05
N CYS A 302 -0.75 -26.06 3.28
CA CYS A 302 -1.18 -25.05 2.31
C CYS A 302 -0.06 -24.61 1.35
N GLY A 303 1.17 -25.12 1.45
CA GLY A 303 2.29 -24.66 0.63
C GLY A 303 2.70 -23.22 0.94
N LEU A 304 2.71 -22.87 2.24
CA LEU A 304 3.06 -21.55 2.79
C LEU A 304 4.41 -21.58 3.53
N GLU A 305 5.34 -22.42 3.10
CA GLU A 305 6.61 -22.65 3.79
C GLU A 305 7.46 -21.37 3.94
N GLN A 306 7.34 -20.41 3.02
CA GLN A 306 8.00 -19.09 3.13
C GLN A 306 7.57 -18.27 4.35
N LEU A 307 6.38 -18.54 4.91
CA LEU A 307 5.82 -17.83 6.06
C LEU A 307 6.06 -18.59 7.38
N ILE A 308 6.93 -19.60 7.36
CA ILE A 308 7.27 -20.43 8.51
C ILE A 308 8.76 -20.20 8.87
N PRO A 309 9.12 -20.04 10.15
CA PRO A 309 10.52 -20.02 10.56
C PRO A 309 11.28 -21.31 10.16
N PRO A 310 12.55 -21.22 9.71
CA PRO A 310 13.39 -20.03 9.60
C PRO A 310 13.29 -19.29 8.26
N HIS A 311 12.38 -19.69 7.36
CA HIS A 311 12.22 -19.01 6.06
C HIS A 311 11.56 -17.64 6.20
N ALA A 312 10.59 -17.54 7.11
CA ALA A 312 10.03 -16.25 7.52
C ALA A 312 11.12 -15.42 8.22
N GLN A 313 11.42 -14.26 7.64
CA GLN A 313 12.39 -13.30 8.17
C GLN A 313 11.68 -11.96 8.40
N PRO A 314 11.97 -11.26 9.52
CA PRO A 314 11.37 -9.96 9.79
C PRO A 314 11.64 -8.96 8.67
N ILE A 315 10.64 -8.15 8.36
CA ILE A 315 10.76 -7.04 7.42
C ILE A 315 11.65 -5.98 8.07
N SER A 316 12.70 -5.54 7.36
CA SER A 316 13.62 -4.51 7.84
C SER A 316 13.68 -3.32 6.89
N PHE A 317 13.98 -2.15 7.45
CA PHE A 317 14.10 -0.91 6.70
C PHE A 317 15.17 -1.00 5.59
N ASP A 318 16.31 -1.63 5.88
CA ASP A 318 17.43 -1.72 4.93
C ASP A 318 17.15 -2.68 3.75
N ILE A 319 16.23 -3.64 3.93
CA ILE A 319 15.83 -4.59 2.88
C ILE A 319 14.70 -4.01 2.02
N ASN A 320 13.66 -3.45 2.65
CA ASN A 320 12.52 -2.89 1.93
C ASN A 320 11.93 -1.70 2.70
N PRO A 321 12.44 -0.46 2.47
CA PRO A 321 12.15 0.69 3.32
C PRO A 321 10.67 1.10 3.26
N LEU A 322 10.03 1.03 2.09
CA LEU A 322 8.64 1.44 1.95
C LEU A 322 7.68 0.45 2.63
N LEU A 323 7.92 -0.85 2.46
CA LEU A 323 7.15 -1.90 3.15
C LEU A 323 7.31 -1.80 4.66
N PHE A 324 8.54 -1.57 5.13
CA PHE A 324 8.82 -1.37 6.55
C PHE A 324 8.06 -0.17 7.13
N ILE A 325 8.12 0.99 6.45
CA ILE A 325 7.39 2.19 6.90
C ILE A 325 5.87 1.93 6.90
N LEU A 326 5.34 1.26 5.87
CA LEU A 326 3.91 0.92 5.80
C LEU A 326 3.48 0.04 6.98
N ALA A 327 4.21 -1.05 7.23
CA ALA A 327 3.93 -1.99 8.31
C ALA A 327 4.02 -1.33 9.69
N LEU A 328 5.06 -0.53 9.94
CA LEU A 328 5.21 0.18 11.20
C LEU A 328 4.14 1.27 11.38
N ALA A 329 3.82 2.04 10.33
CA ALA A 329 2.79 3.07 10.39
C ALA A 329 1.39 2.49 10.66
N ASP A 330 0.99 1.44 9.94
CA ASP A 330 -0.31 0.77 10.14
C ASP A 330 -0.45 0.21 11.56
N THR A 331 0.64 -0.37 12.07
CA THR A 331 0.64 -0.95 13.42
C THR A 331 0.65 0.12 14.51
N LEU A 332 1.33 1.25 14.32
CA LEU A 332 1.30 2.36 15.29
C LEU A 332 0.03 3.20 15.23
N GLU A 333 -0.73 3.12 14.14
CA GLU A 333 -1.98 3.85 13.96
C GLU A 333 -3.01 3.48 15.04
N PRO A 334 -3.45 4.41 15.89
CA PRO A 334 -4.27 4.06 17.05
C PRO A 334 -5.79 4.12 16.79
N ILE A 335 -6.27 4.85 15.77
CA ILE A 335 -7.70 5.10 15.55
C ILE A 335 -8.45 3.80 15.24
N LYS A 336 -7.95 2.99 14.28
CA LYS A 336 -8.61 1.74 13.86
C LYS A 336 -8.85 0.81 15.04
N THR A 337 -7.89 0.72 15.96
CA THR A 337 -7.95 -0.18 17.10
C THR A 337 -8.72 0.43 18.27
N CYS A 338 -8.43 1.67 18.66
CA CYS A 338 -9.03 2.28 19.86
C CYS A 338 -10.49 2.74 19.66
N CYS A 339 -10.90 3.00 18.43
CA CYS A 339 -12.29 3.33 18.09
C CYS A 339 -13.08 2.11 17.58
N ASP A 340 -12.49 0.91 17.61
CA ASP A 340 -13.20 -0.33 17.28
C ASP A 340 -14.30 -0.57 18.33
N PRO A 341 -15.57 -0.77 17.93
CA PRO A 341 -16.67 -1.00 18.85
C PRO A 341 -16.42 -2.15 19.85
N LYS A 342 -15.56 -3.12 19.52
CA LYS A 342 -15.25 -4.26 20.41
C LYS A 342 -14.59 -3.86 21.73
N TYR A 343 -13.93 -2.70 21.80
CA TYR A 343 -13.26 -2.24 23.02
C TYR A 343 -14.14 -1.33 23.89
N GLU A 344 -15.34 -0.97 23.42
CA GLU A 344 -16.34 -0.17 24.15
C GLU A 344 -15.81 1.16 24.75
N LEU A 345 -14.68 1.67 24.27
CA LEU A 345 -14.08 2.91 24.76
C LEU A 345 -14.90 4.16 24.43
N ASN A 346 -15.75 4.08 23.38
CA ASN A 346 -16.58 5.19 22.89
C ASN A 346 -15.82 6.52 22.80
N ILE A 347 -14.62 6.47 22.21
CA ILE A 347 -13.72 7.61 22.06
C ILE A 347 -13.66 8.05 20.60
N GLU A 348 -13.70 9.36 20.35
CA GLU A 348 -13.60 9.91 19.00
C GLU A 348 -12.14 9.87 18.48
N PRO A 349 -11.92 9.71 17.17
CA PRO A 349 -10.57 9.60 16.59
C PRO A 349 -9.61 10.73 17.01
N ILE A 350 -10.10 11.97 17.03
CA ILE A 350 -9.30 13.14 17.43
C ILE A 350 -8.87 13.08 18.90
N GLU A 351 -9.70 12.50 19.76
CA GLU A 351 -9.41 12.37 21.18
C GLU A 351 -8.35 11.30 21.41
N VAL A 352 -8.39 10.19 20.66
CA VAL A 352 -7.31 9.17 20.66
C VAL A 352 -5.96 9.82 20.36
N LEU A 353 -5.87 10.58 19.26
CA LEU A 353 -4.63 11.24 18.86
C LEU A 353 -4.14 12.28 19.88
N ASN A 354 -5.05 12.99 20.56
CA ASN A 354 -4.69 13.96 21.59
C ASN A 354 -4.19 13.33 22.90
N ASN A 355 -4.55 12.08 23.17
CA ASN A 355 -4.14 11.33 24.36
C ASN A 355 -2.73 10.73 24.28
N ILE A 356 -2.13 10.73 23.09
CA ILE A 356 -0.82 10.15 22.83
C ILE A 356 0.18 11.28 22.65
N GLU A 357 1.11 11.41 23.59
CA GLU A 357 2.30 12.24 23.42
C GLU A 357 3.37 11.48 22.65
N CYS A 358 4.05 12.13 21.71
CA CYS A 358 5.00 11.42 20.85
C CYS A 358 6.26 12.21 20.51
N VAL A 359 7.32 11.46 20.21
CA VAL A 359 8.56 11.95 19.59
C VAL A 359 8.95 10.99 18.48
N PHE A 360 9.28 11.53 17.30
CA PHE A 360 9.83 10.80 16.16
C PHE A 360 11.18 11.43 15.83
N ASN A 361 12.29 10.73 16.11
CA ASN A 361 13.62 11.27 15.89
C ASN A 361 14.65 10.14 15.78
N GLN A 362 15.67 10.25 14.92
CA GLN A 362 16.81 9.32 14.88
C GLN A 362 16.48 7.81 14.88
N LYS A 363 15.55 7.36 14.06
CA LYS A 363 15.03 5.97 14.06
C LYS A 363 14.48 5.51 15.42
N HIS A 364 14.07 6.46 16.24
CA HIS A 364 13.48 6.27 17.55
C HIS A 364 12.09 6.90 17.58
N ILE A 365 11.14 6.16 18.14
CA ILE A 365 9.75 6.58 18.32
C ILE A 365 9.40 6.36 19.79
N LEU A 366 9.07 7.44 20.48
CA LEU A 366 8.54 7.40 21.83
C LEU A 366 7.06 7.74 21.80
N LEU A 367 6.22 6.88 22.37
CA LEU A 367 4.80 7.10 22.59
C LEU A 367 4.51 7.08 24.09
N GLN A 368 3.87 8.13 24.61
CA GLN A 368 3.44 8.22 26.00
C GLN A 368 1.92 8.44 26.06
N PHE A 369 1.23 7.58 26.77
CA PHE A 369 -0.23 7.56 26.82
C PHE A 369 -0.74 8.19 28.11
N LYS A 370 -1.67 9.15 27.97
CA LYS A 370 -2.34 9.79 29.12
C LYS A 370 -3.45 8.92 29.72
N ASN A 371 -3.98 7.99 28.93
CA ASN A 371 -5.06 7.10 29.30
C ASN A 371 -4.54 5.65 29.38
N ASN A 372 -4.78 4.99 30.51
CA ASN A 372 -4.31 3.63 30.78
C ASN A 372 -4.95 2.57 29.87
N GLU A 373 -6.22 2.74 29.50
CA GLU A 373 -6.90 1.79 28.62
C GLU A 373 -6.38 1.90 27.19
N LEU A 374 -6.15 3.12 26.68
CA LEU A 374 -5.49 3.31 25.39
C LEU A 374 -4.09 2.71 25.37
N PHE A 375 -3.32 2.89 26.45
CA PHE A 375 -2.01 2.27 26.60
C PHE A 375 -2.10 0.74 26.52
N LYS A 376 -3.03 0.13 27.25
CA LYS A 376 -3.22 -1.31 27.27
C LYS A 376 -3.58 -1.86 25.89
N ILE A 377 -4.53 -1.23 25.20
CA ILE A 377 -4.92 -1.63 23.84
C ILE A 377 -3.75 -1.54 22.87
N MET A 378 -2.97 -0.46 22.92
CA MET A 378 -1.83 -0.29 22.03
C MET A 378 -0.67 -1.23 22.39
N LYS A 379 -0.46 -1.51 23.67
CA LYS A 379 0.49 -2.53 24.12
C LYS A 379 0.11 -3.90 23.53
N ASP A 380 -1.16 -4.31 23.67
CA ASP A 380 -1.64 -5.60 23.17
C ASP A 380 -1.53 -5.67 21.63
N LYS A 381 -1.76 -4.55 20.93
CA LYS A 381 -1.57 -4.45 19.47
C LYS A 381 -0.12 -4.67 19.03
N LEU A 382 0.85 -4.29 19.86
CA LEU A 382 2.29 -4.38 19.54
C LEU A 382 2.90 -5.72 19.96
N ASP A 383 2.14 -6.58 20.66
CA ASP A 383 2.61 -7.89 21.07
C ASP A 383 3.02 -8.73 19.85
N GLY A 384 4.24 -9.28 19.92
CA GLY A 384 4.82 -10.08 18.83
C GLY A 384 5.23 -9.30 17.58
N LEU A 385 5.14 -7.97 17.54
CA LEU A 385 5.52 -7.18 16.36
C LEU A 385 7.00 -7.36 15.98
N GLU A 386 7.89 -7.56 16.96
CA GLU A 386 9.33 -7.81 16.77
C GLU A 386 9.61 -9.13 16.01
N ASN A 387 8.65 -10.06 15.98
CA ASN A 387 8.78 -11.28 15.17
C ASN A 387 8.55 -11.01 13.68
N TRP A 388 7.89 -9.90 13.35
CA TRP A 388 7.46 -9.57 11.99
C TRP A 388 8.20 -8.37 11.41
N LEU A 389 8.54 -7.39 12.24
CA LEU A 389 9.37 -6.24 11.88
C LEU A 389 10.70 -6.29 12.63
N ASN A 390 11.79 -5.95 11.95
CA ASN A 390 13.11 -5.80 12.56
C ASN A 390 13.16 -4.47 13.35
N ILE A 391 12.58 -4.48 14.54
CA ILE A 391 12.52 -3.38 15.50
C ILE A 391 12.80 -3.90 16.90
N ASN A 392 13.10 -3.00 17.83
CA ASN A 392 13.16 -3.29 19.25
C ASN A 392 12.11 -2.44 19.98
N ILE A 393 11.28 -3.07 20.81
CA ILE A 393 10.19 -2.43 21.56
C ILE A 393 10.46 -2.55 23.07
N GLU A 394 10.56 -1.41 23.75
CA GLU A 394 10.61 -1.34 25.21
C GLU A 394 9.32 -0.73 25.77
N ILE A 395 8.65 -1.46 26.67
CA ILE A 395 7.39 -1.03 27.29
C ILE A 395 7.63 -0.71 28.77
N CYS A 396 7.33 0.53 29.17
CA CYS A 396 7.41 0.98 30.56
C CYS A 396 5.99 1.22 31.11
N GLU A 397 5.42 0.18 31.73
CA GLU A 397 4.05 0.19 32.24
C GLU A 397 3.81 1.26 33.32
N SER A 398 4.78 1.48 34.22
CA SER A 398 4.65 2.49 35.28
C SER A 398 4.53 3.92 34.76
N ALA A 399 4.91 4.16 33.51
CA ALA A 399 4.86 5.47 32.88
C ALA A 399 3.90 5.51 31.67
N ASN A 400 3.22 4.41 31.36
CA ASN A 400 2.46 4.21 30.12
C ASN A 400 3.25 4.64 28.88
N LYS A 401 4.49 4.15 28.76
CA LYS A 401 5.40 4.51 27.67
C LYS A 401 5.72 3.30 26.82
N ILE A 402 5.83 3.54 25.52
CA ILE A 402 6.29 2.58 24.52
C ILE A 402 7.40 3.26 23.75
N ASP A 403 8.55 2.63 23.73
CA ASP A 403 9.77 3.08 23.09
C ASP A 403 10.12 2.10 21.96
N ILE A 404 10.37 2.61 20.76
CA ILE A 404 10.59 1.80 19.57
C ILE A 404 11.84 2.30 18.86
N THR A 405 12.76 1.38 18.54
CA THR A 405 13.98 1.66 17.78
C THR A 405 14.10 0.73 16.59
N PHE A 406 14.68 1.21 15.48
CA PHE A 406 14.81 0.45 14.23
C PHE A 406 15.99 0.88 13.35
#